data_AF-A0A9J6D129-F1
#
_entry.id   AF-A0A9J6D129-F1
#
_cell.length_a   1.000
_cell.length_b   1.000
_cell.length_c   1.000
_cell.angle_alpha   90.00
_cell.angle_beta   90.00
_cell.angle_gamma   90.00
#
_symmetry.space_group_name_H-M   'P 1'
#
loop_
_entity.id
_entity.type
_entity.pdbx_description
1 polymer ?
#
loop_
_entity_poly.entity_id
_entity_poly.type
_entity_poly.pdbx_seq_one_letter_code
_entity_poly.pdbx_strand_id
1 'polypeptide(L)'
;MHRQLQNRKKIQVFSFPKDADALKQWLRAIPRKDFVPTSCTKVCADHFDASCIEKTTSYTDPRTGRVIEVALPVPRLRPGSVPTVFPGCPSYLSVRDQSTRETPDAKRSRQEASQLARAVEELLASSAAEQERDRFRPSKN
;
A
#
# COMPACT_ATOMS: atom_id res chain seq x y z
N MET A 1 34.09 -32.29 24.00
CA MET A 1 33.73 -30.96 23.45
C MET A 1 32.23 -30.75 23.63
N HIS A 2 31.82 -29.87 24.55
CA HIS A 2 30.41 -29.63 24.86
C HIS A 2 29.79 -28.76 23.76
N ARG A 3 28.99 -29.35 22.86
CA ARG A 3 28.22 -28.62 21.86
C ARG A 3 27.03 -27.98 22.59
N GLN A 4 27.17 -26.70 22.96
CA GLN A 4 26.05 -25.91 23.45
C GLN A 4 24.93 -25.97 22.41
N LEU A 5 23.80 -26.59 22.77
CA LEU A 5 22.58 -26.56 22.00
C LEU A 5 22.02 -25.14 22.11
N GLN A 6 22.39 -24.29 21.16
CA GLN A 6 21.80 -22.96 21.03
C GLN A 6 20.28 -23.11 20.89
N ASN A 7 19.53 -22.43 21.75
CA ASN A 7 18.07 -22.36 21.72
C ASN A 7 17.61 -21.87 20.34
N ARG A 8 17.10 -22.79 19.51
CA ARG A 8 16.58 -22.48 18.17
C ARG A 8 15.28 -21.70 18.33
N LYS A 9 15.31 -20.39 18.06
CA LYS A 9 14.09 -19.56 17.99
C LYS A 9 13.14 -20.21 16.97
N LYS A 10 11.94 -20.63 17.43
CA LYS A 10 10.90 -21.13 16.52
C LYS A 10 10.40 -19.95 15.70
N ILE A 11 10.70 -19.97 14.40
CA ILE A 11 10.26 -18.95 13.45
C ILE A 11 9.14 -19.50 12.59
N GLN A 12 8.11 -18.69 12.38
CA GLN A 12 7.06 -19.02 11.44
C GLN A 12 7.56 -18.89 10.01
N VAL A 13 7.11 -19.78 9.14
CA VAL A 13 7.44 -19.77 7.72
C VAL A 13 6.17 -19.72 6.89
N PHE A 14 6.21 -18.97 5.79
CA PHE A 14 5.10 -18.79 4.87
C PHE A 14 5.43 -19.42 3.51
N SER A 15 4.44 -20.06 2.91
CA SER A 15 4.54 -20.59 1.54
C SER A 15 4.41 -19.47 0.53
N PHE A 16 4.97 -19.68 -0.66
CA PHE A 16 4.71 -18.80 -1.79
C PHE A 16 3.20 -18.81 -2.14
N PRO A 17 2.65 -17.66 -2.54
CA PRO A 17 1.26 -17.56 -2.96
C PRO A 17 1.01 -18.39 -4.22
N LYS A 18 -0.20 -18.94 -4.33
CA LYS A 18 -0.66 -19.65 -5.54
C LYS A 18 -1.12 -18.70 -6.64
N ASP A 19 -1.52 -17.48 -6.24
CA ASP A 19 -1.91 -16.43 -7.16
C ASP A 19 -0.72 -15.94 -7.98
N ALA A 20 -0.90 -15.84 -9.30
CA ALA A 20 0.20 -15.55 -10.22
C ALA A 20 0.75 -14.12 -10.04
N ASP A 21 -0.10 -13.15 -9.69
CA ASP A 21 0.32 -11.76 -9.55
C ASP A 21 1.01 -11.52 -8.22
N ALA A 22 0.47 -12.08 -7.13
CA ALA A 22 1.16 -12.10 -5.84
C ALA A 22 2.52 -12.82 -5.92
N LEU A 23 2.60 -13.94 -6.68
CA LEU A 23 3.85 -14.65 -6.90
C LEU A 23 4.88 -13.79 -7.64
N LYS A 24 4.48 -13.09 -8.71
CA LYS A 24 5.36 -12.14 -9.42
C LYS A 24 5.85 -11.03 -8.50
N GLN A 25 4.97 -10.50 -7.64
CA GLN A 25 5.36 -9.47 -6.66
C GLN A 25 6.40 -9.98 -5.67
N TRP A 26 6.22 -11.19 -5.13
CA TRP A 26 7.19 -11.82 -4.23
C TRP A 26 8.54 -12.05 -4.91
N LEU A 27 8.53 -12.52 -6.16
CA LEU A 27 9.76 -12.76 -6.92
C LEU A 27 10.54 -11.48 -7.22
N ARG A 28 9.83 -10.37 -7.47
CA ARG A 28 10.45 -9.05 -7.63
C ARG A 28 11.03 -8.53 -6.32
N ALA A 29 10.37 -8.82 -5.20
CA ALA A 29 10.78 -8.34 -3.89
C ALA A 29 11.98 -9.09 -3.30
N ILE A 30 12.17 -10.36 -3.67
CA ILE A 30 13.31 -11.18 -3.23
C ILE A 30 14.53 -10.86 -4.11
N PRO A 31 15.59 -10.23 -3.58
CA PRO A 31 16.74 -9.77 -4.36
C PRO A 31 17.74 -10.91 -4.61
N ARG A 32 17.28 -11.98 -5.27
CA ARG A 32 18.09 -13.14 -5.62
C ARG A 32 18.01 -13.39 -7.12
N LYS A 33 19.16 -13.38 -7.78
CA LYS A 33 19.29 -13.67 -9.21
C LYS A 33 18.90 -15.12 -9.51
N ASP A 34 18.18 -15.32 -10.61
CA ASP A 34 17.79 -16.65 -11.16
C ASP A 34 17.05 -17.56 -10.17
N PHE A 35 16.29 -16.96 -9.25
CA PHE A 35 15.56 -17.69 -8.22
C PHE A 35 14.23 -18.24 -8.75
N VAL A 36 14.07 -19.56 -8.69
CA VAL A 36 12.81 -20.24 -9.02
C VAL A 36 12.24 -20.88 -7.75
N PRO A 37 11.10 -20.40 -7.23
CA PRO A 37 10.47 -20.98 -6.06
C PRO A 37 9.88 -22.36 -6.42
N THR A 38 10.14 -23.34 -5.57
CA THR A 38 9.51 -24.67 -5.62
C THR A 38 8.37 -24.73 -4.61
N SER A 39 7.56 -25.79 -4.64
CA SER A 39 6.47 -26.02 -3.67
C SER A 39 6.96 -26.11 -2.22
N CYS A 40 8.21 -26.53 -2.02
CA CYS A 40 8.85 -26.65 -0.72
C CYS A 40 9.53 -25.35 -0.27
N THR A 41 9.69 -24.37 -1.17
CA THR A 41 10.34 -23.11 -0.85
C THR A 41 9.43 -22.28 0.06
N LYS A 42 10.00 -21.76 1.15
CA LYS A 42 9.30 -20.95 2.16
C LYS A 42 10.08 -19.68 2.48
N VAL A 43 9.38 -18.67 3.00
CA VAL A 43 9.97 -17.42 3.48
C VAL A 43 9.67 -17.27 4.98
N CYS A 44 10.70 -16.98 5.77
CA CYS A 44 10.56 -16.78 7.21
C CYS A 44 9.81 -15.49 7.54
N ALA A 45 9.09 -15.47 8.67
CA ALA A 45 8.34 -14.31 9.14
C ALA A 45 9.21 -13.05 9.34
N ASP A 46 10.49 -13.20 9.66
CA ASP A 46 11.43 -12.09 9.83
C ASP A 46 11.67 -11.29 8.52
N HIS A 47 11.27 -11.82 7.36
CA HIS A 47 11.33 -11.11 6.08
C HIS A 47 10.10 -10.24 5.79
N PHE A 48 9.06 -10.34 6.63
CA PHE A 48 7.84 -9.54 6.53
C PHE A 48 7.82 -8.49 7.65
N ASP A 49 7.15 -7.38 7.38
CA ASP A 49 6.80 -6.44 8.44
C ASP A 49 5.80 -7.09 9.40
N ALA A 50 5.90 -6.79 10.69
CA ALA A 50 5.01 -7.35 11.69
C ALA A 50 3.54 -6.96 11.44
N SER A 51 3.29 -5.82 10.81
CA SER A 51 1.94 -5.35 10.41
C SER A 51 1.30 -6.20 9.30
N CYS A 52 2.13 -6.86 8.47
CA CYS A 52 1.70 -7.76 7.40
C CYS A 52 1.26 -9.13 7.92
N ILE A 53 1.53 -9.46 9.18
CA ILE A 53 1.22 -10.77 9.78
C ILE A 53 0.00 -10.64 10.70
N GLU A 54 -1.11 -11.24 10.28
CA GLU A 54 -2.32 -11.37 11.08
C GLU A 54 -2.17 -12.53 12.06
N LYS A 55 -2.18 -12.18 13.35
CA LYS A 55 -2.10 -13.13 14.48
C LYS A 55 -3.43 -13.31 15.19
N THR A 56 -4.38 -12.41 14.97
CA THR A 56 -5.70 -12.40 15.62
C THR A 56 -6.79 -12.27 14.56
N THR A 57 -7.99 -12.72 14.92
CA THR A 57 -9.22 -12.55 14.15
C THR A 57 -10.27 -11.94 15.06
N SER A 58 -11.05 -10.99 14.52
CA SER A 58 -12.12 -10.33 15.26
C SER A 58 -13.49 -10.75 14.71
N TYR A 59 -14.45 -10.99 15.59
CA TYR A 59 -15.84 -11.22 15.25
C TYR A 59 -16.72 -10.26 16.05
N THR A 60 -17.61 -9.55 15.37
CA THR A 60 -18.58 -8.66 16.02
C THR A 60 -19.90 -9.40 16.19
N ASP A 61 -20.35 -9.55 17.43
CA ASP A 61 -21.67 -10.11 17.73
C ASP A 61 -22.75 -9.10 17.29
N PRO A 62 -23.59 -9.43 16.29
CA PRO A 62 -24.58 -8.50 15.76
C PRO A 62 -25.69 -8.16 16.77
N ARG A 63 -25.89 -8.96 17.81
CA ARG A 63 -26.94 -8.75 18.81
C ARG A 63 -26.48 -7.84 19.96
N THR A 64 -25.23 -7.98 20.38
CA THR A 64 -24.69 -7.24 21.53
C THR A 64 -23.76 -6.10 21.13
N GLY A 65 -23.34 -6.04 19.86
CA GLY A 65 -22.35 -5.07 19.36
C GLY A 65 -20.93 -5.31 19.89
N ARG A 66 -20.70 -6.40 20.65
CA ARG A 66 -19.39 -6.70 21.24
C ARG A 66 -18.45 -7.26 20.19
N VAL A 67 -17.23 -6.74 20.14
CA VAL A 67 -16.15 -7.27 19.32
C VAL A 67 -15.38 -8.30 20.15
N ILE A 68 -15.30 -9.53 19.64
CA ILE A 68 -14.55 -10.64 20.23
C ILE A 68 -13.30 -10.83 19.38
N GLU A 69 -12.13 -10.59 19.96
CA GLU A 69 -10.85 -10.82 19.31
C GLU A 69 -10.21 -12.11 19.85
N VAL A 70 -9.81 -13.00 18.95
CA VAL A 70 -9.22 -14.31 19.27
C VAL A 70 -7.93 -14.50 18.50
N ALA A 71 -6.91 -15.09 19.15
CA ALA A 71 -5.66 -15.44 18.49
C ALA A 71 -5.86 -16.58 17.48
N LEU A 72 -5.26 -16.43 16.29
CA LEU A 72 -5.24 -17.46 15.26
C LEU A 72 -4.27 -18.59 15.67
N PRO A 73 -4.67 -19.87 15.53
CA PRO A 73 -3.77 -21.00 15.77
C PRO A 73 -2.53 -20.99 14.88
N VAL A 74 -2.69 -20.48 13.65
CA VAL A 74 -1.61 -20.29 12.68
C VAL A 74 -1.74 -18.87 12.11
N PRO A 75 -0.76 -17.99 12.36
CA PRO A 75 -0.79 -16.64 11.79
C PRO A 75 -0.77 -16.67 10.27
N ARG A 76 -1.36 -15.65 9.64
CA ARG A 76 -1.49 -15.56 8.17
C ARG A 76 -0.90 -14.24 7.69
N LEU A 77 -0.52 -14.19 6.42
CA LEU A 77 -0.14 -12.91 5.80
C LEU A 77 -1.39 -12.19 5.32
N ARG A 78 -1.41 -10.86 5.49
CA ARG A 78 -2.43 -10.01 4.88
C ARG A 78 -2.38 -10.15 3.35
N PRO A 79 -3.52 -10.07 2.66
CA PRO A 79 -3.55 -10.01 1.20
C PRO A 79 -2.62 -8.89 0.68
N GLY A 80 -1.82 -9.18 -0.35
CA GLY A 80 -0.88 -8.22 -0.94
C GLY A 80 0.41 -7.99 -0.16
N SER A 81 0.61 -8.68 0.98
CA SER A 81 1.89 -8.61 1.70
C SER A 81 3.03 -9.21 0.88
N VAL A 82 4.16 -8.51 0.83
CA VAL A 82 5.39 -8.94 0.15
C VAL A 82 6.57 -8.95 1.12
N PRO A 83 7.56 -9.85 0.96
CA PRO A 83 8.74 -9.83 1.81
C PRO A 83 9.61 -8.63 1.46
N THR A 84 9.88 -7.74 2.41
CA THR A 84 10.63 -6.49 2.18
C THR A 84 11.90 -6.40 3.02
N VAL A 85 12.04 -7.23 4.05
CA VAL A 85 13.14 -7.15 5.00
C VAL A 85 14.25 -8.14 4.60
N PHE A 86 15.30 -7.63 3.96
CA PHE A 86 16.49 -8.40 3.59
C PHE A 86 17.76 -7.71 4.13
N PRO A 87 18.34 -8.20 5.25
CA PRO A 87 19.57 -7.62 5.78
C PRO A 87 20.72 -7.79 4.79
N GLY A 88 21.49 -6.73 4.56
CA GLY A 88 22.63 -6.74 3.63
C GLY A 88 22.30 -6.31 2.19
N CYS A 89 21.05 -5.97 1.88
CA CYS A 89 20.73 -5.31 0.62
C CYS A 89 20.93 -3.79 0.72
N PRO A 90 21.55 -3.15 -0.28
CA PRO A 90 21.62 -1.70 -0.36
C PRO A 90 20.24 -1.04 -0.25
N SER A 91 20.17 0.13 0.40
CA SER A 91 18.92 0.83 0.69
C SER A 91 18.05 1.10 -0.54
N TYR A 92 18.68 1.26 -1.71
CA TYR A 92 17.99 1.46 -2.99
C TYR A 92 17.25 0.22 -3.51
N LEU A 93 17.60 -0.98 -3.05
CA LEU A 93 16.87 -2.23 -3.36
C LEU A 93 15.81 -2.57 -2.31
N SER A 94 15.90 -1.98 -1.12
CA SER A 94 14.97 -2.20 0.00
C SER A 94 13.93 -1.09 0.14
N VAL A 95 13.65 -0.32 -0.93
CA VAL A 95 12.80 0.87 -0.85
C VAL A 95 11.37 0.46 -0.46
N ARG A 96 11.02 0.85 0.77
CA ARG A 96 9.78 0.53 1.50
C ARG A 96 8.56 1.31 0.99
N ASP A 97 8.81 2.38 0.23
CA ASP A 97 7.81 3.22 -0.39
C ASP A 97 8.34 3.56 -1.78
N GLN A 98 7.97 2.75 -2.77
CA GLN A 98 8.09 3.22 -4.13
C GLN A 98 7.11 4.36 -4.25
N SER A 99 7.57 5.60 -4.02
CA SER A 99 6.84 6.78 -4.46
C SER A 99 6.44 6.50 -5.89
N THR A 100 5.18 6.15 -6.11
CA THR A 100 4.75 5.65 -7.40
C THR A 100 4.89 6.82 -8.33
N ARG A 101 5.83 6.70 -9.27
CA ARG A 101 5.93 7.68 -10.34
C ARG A 101 4.58 7.64 -11.04
N GLU A 102 3.83 8.74 -10.94
CA GLU A 102 2.57 8.88 -11.67
C GLU A 102 2.80 8.54 -13.14
N THR A 103 1.87 7.79 -13.71
CA THR A 103 1.91 7.49 -15.13
C THR A 103 1.80 8.81 -15.90
N PRO A 104 2.38 8.90 -17.12
CA PRO A 104 2.24 10.09 -17.95
C PRO A 104 0.78 10.52 -18.15
N ASP A 105 -0.12 9.54 -18.22
CA ASP A 105 -1.55 9.73 -18.37
C ASP A 105 -2.19 10.35 -17.11
N ALA A 106 -1.93 9.79 -15.93
CA ALA A 106 -2.41 10.35 -14.66
C ALA A 106 -1.89 11.77 -14.42
N LYS A 107 -0.62 12.02 -14.76
CA LYS A 107 -0.01 13.36 -14.67
C LYS A 107 -0.71 14.35 -15.61
N ARG A 108 -0.98 13.95 -16.86
CA ARG A 108 -1.68 14.77 -17.86
C ARG A 108 -3.10 15.11 -17.39
N SER A 109 -3.86 14.10 -16.96
CA SER A 109 -5.23 14.29 -16.47
C SER A 109 -5.29 15.27 -15.29
N ARG A 110 -4.36 15.17 -14.32
CA ARG A 110 -4.26 16.16 -13.23
C ARG A 110 -3.98 17.58 -13.73
N GLN A 111 -3.09 17.72 -14.71
CA GLN A 111 -2.77 19.04 -15.29
C GLN A 111 -3.95 19.64 -16.03
N GLU A 112 -4.66 18.85 -16.85
CA GLU A 112 -5.87 19.27 -17.55
C GLU A 112 -6.95 19.68 -16.56
N ALA A 113 -7.22 18.88 -15.53
CA ALA A 113 -8.19 19.20 -14.49
C ALA A 113 -7.84 20.51 -13.76
N SER A 114 -6.57 20.73 -13.45
CA SER A 114 -6.11 21.97 -12.82
C SER A 114 -6.27 23.19 -13.74
N GLN A 115 -6.02 23.05 -15.04
CA GLN A 115 -6.21 24.13 -16.00
C GLN A 115 -7.70 24.49 -16.17
N LEU A 116 -8.56 23.47 -16.27
CA LEU A 116 -10.01 23.67 -16.34
C LEU A 116 -10.56 24.34 -15.08
N ALA A 117 -10.14 23.89 -13.89
CA ALA A 117 -10.56 24.48 -12.63
C ALA A 117 -10.21 25.98 -12.54
N ARG A 118 -8.99 26.34 -12.92
CA ARG A 118 -8.55 27.74 -12.97
C ARG A 118 -9.35 28.57 -13.97
N ALA A 119 -9.63 28.03 -15.15
CA ALA A 119 -10.43 28.73 -16.16
C ALA A 119 -11.86 28.99 -15.67
N VAL A 120 -12.47 28.03 -14.99
CA VAL A 120 -13.81 28.19 -14.38
C VAL A 120 -13.79 29.30 -13.32
N GLU A 121 -12.77 29.32 -12.45
CA GLU A 121 -12.63 30.35 -11.43
C GLU A 121 -12.48 31.75 -12.04
N GLU A 122 -11.68 31.88 -13.11
CA GLU A 122 -11.49 33.14 -13.83
C GLU A 122 -12.79 33.64 -14.47
N LEU A 123 -13.57 32.74 -15.08
CA LEU A 123 -14.88 33.07 -15.66
C LEU A 123 -15.91 33.48 -14.60
N LEU A 124 -15.92 32.81 -13.45
CA LEU A 124 -16.80 33.17 -12.33
C LEU A 124 -16.42 34.56 -11.76
N ALA A 125 -15.12 34.84 -11.65
CA ALA A 125 -14.63 36.13 -11.22
C ALA A 125 -14.99 37.25 -12.22
N SER A 126 -14.84 37.00 -13.53
CA SER A 126 -15.23 37.97 -14.55
C SER A 126 -16.74 38.20 -14.57
N SER A 127 -17.55 37.15 -14.48
CA SER A 127 -19.01 37.29 -14.49
C SER A 127 -19.52 38.06 -13.27
N ALA A 128 -18.96 37.81 -12.09
CA ALA A 128 -19.31 38.54 -10.87
C ALA A 128 -18.95 40.03 -10.98
N ALA A 129 -17.78 40.35 -11.55
CA ALA A 129 -17.34 41.72 -11.76
C ALA A 129 -18.21 42.47 -12.79
N GLU A 130 -18.72 41.79 -13.82
CA GLU A 130 -19.64 42.39 -14.80
C GLU A 130 -21.05 42.61 -14.21
N GLN A 131 -21.54 41.66 -13.42
CA GLN A 131 -22.85 41.76 -12.76
C GLN A 131 -22.89 42.92 -11.75
N GLU A 132 -21.78 43.18 -11.05
CA GLU A 132 -21.64 44.33 -10.14
C GLU A 132 -21.64 45.66 -10.90
N ARG A 133 -21.01 45.74 -12.08
CA ARG A 133 -21.00 46.95 -12.92
C ARG A 133 -22.39 47.27 -13.50
N ASP A 134 -23.15 46.26 -13.89
CA ASP A 134 -24.49 46.45 -14.44
C ASP A 134 -25.50 46.88 -13.35
N ARG A 135 -25.27 46.46 -12.10
CA ARG A 135 -26.09 46.85 -10.93
C ARG A 135 -26.01 48.33 -10.58
N PHE A 136 -24.90 49.01 -10.92
CA PHE A 136 -24.70 50.43 -10.64
C PHE A 136 -25.03 51.33 -11.84
N ARG A 137 -25.66 50.81 -12.90
CA ARG A 137 -26.00 51.62 -14.08
C ARG A 137 -27.04 52.69 -13.68
N PRO A 138 -26.71 54.00 -13.71
CA PRO A 138 -27.64 55.02 -13.24
C PRO A 138 -28.85 55.10 -14.18
N SER A 139 -30.04 55.02 -13.59
CA SER A 139 -31.31 55.25 -14.29
C SER A 139 -31.30 56.66 -14.86
N LYS A 140 -31.31 56.78 -16.19
CA LYS A 140 -31.39 58.08 -16.86
C LYS A 140 -32.81 58.63 -16.64
N ASN A 141 -32.92 59.70 -15.86
CA ASN A 141 -34.09 60.58 -15.82
C ASN A 141 -34.05 61.56 -16.99
#